data_AF-A0A291H0J8-F1
#
_entry.id   AF-A0A291H0J8-F1
#
_cell.length_a   1.000
_cell.length_b   1.000
_cell.length_c   1.000
_cell.angle_alpha   90.00
_cell.angle_beta   90.00
_cell.angle_gamma   90.00
#
_symmetry.space_group_name_H-M   'P 1'
#
loop_
_entity.id
_entity.type
_entity.pdbx_description
1 polymer ?
#
loop_
_entity_poly.entity_id
_entity_poly.type
_entity_poly.pdbx_seq_one_letter_code
_entity_poly.pdbx_strand_id
1 'polypeptide(L)'
;MNNSLPWPTEAEVLPLASVRPVLDRLASLVNTHDEDAETILGLAVTEEEVAADPPPALEQIGDELGGIRVRGLTMLTLQIEDRTDVGPYTLLGAATSFYPLYETPEAAVVLALDEDGTPGAVYGIGEDLALQLAAEDLPSYLERFAVALEATLAELAARGPAAEDSASERDEAAEQLMDEHLFAEILGMSEDSDATDVPLQDPAASGISGLPADALAVADLRTAPVGSRVDLIEVEVPGDPLETHVVWSERGRVIAVLGG
;
A
#
# COMPACT_ATOMS: atom_id res chain seq x y z
N MET A 1 -15.20 6.64 21.01
CA MET A 1 -15.55 5.21 20.76
C MET A 1 -14.23 4.47 20.61
N ASN A 2 -14.15 3.15 20.78
CA ASN A 2 -12.86 2.46 20.65
C ASN A 2 -12.45 2.50 19.17
N ASN A 3 -11.56 3.45 18.80
CA ASN A 3 -10.97 3.58 17.45
C ASN A 3 -9.88 2.53 17.22
N SER A 4 -9.72 1.56 18.11
CA SER A 4 -8.67 0.56 18.03
C SER A 4 -9.23 -0.68 17.34
N LEU A 5 -8.78 -0.92 16.10
CA LEU A 5 -8.96 -2.23 15.47
C LEU A 5 -8.27 -3.29 16.33
N PRO A 6 -8.80 -4.52 16.39
CA PRO A 6 -8.20 -5.60 17.16
C PRO A 6 -6.99 -6.18 16.42
N TRP A 7 -5.96 -5.35 16.22
CA TRP A 7 -4.73 -5.75 15.56
C TRP A 7 -4.10 -6.94 16.28
N PRO A 8 -3.49 -7.88 15.54
CA PRO A 8 -2.59 -8.85 16.14
C PRO A 8 -1.44 -8.15 16.88
N THR A 9 -0.98 -8.75 17.97
CA THR A 9 -0.01 -8.13 18.89
C THR A 9 1.26 -8.96 19.09
N GLU A 10 1.41 -10.06 18.36
CA GLU A 10 2.52 -11.00 18.53
C GLU A 10 3.76 -10.59 17.74
N ALA A 11 3.58 -9.79 16.69
CA ALA A 11 4.67 -9.28 15.87
C ALA A 11 5.66 -8.38 16.63
N GLU A 12 6.93 -8.50 16.26
CA GLU A 12 7.96 -7.57 16.71
C GLU A 12 7.75 -6.19 16.09
N VAL A 13 8.03 -5.13 16.86
CA VAL A 13 8.00 -3.76 16.37
C VAL A 13 9.07 -3.57 15.30
N LEU A 14 8.66 -3.05 14.14
CA LEU A 14 9.56 -2.74 13.04
C LEU A 14 10.58 -1.70 13.50
N PRO A 15 11.89 -2.01 13.52
CA PRO A 15 12.87 -1.10 14.09
C PRO A 15 12.95 0.19 13.30
N LEU A 16 12.72 1.32 13.96
CA LEU A 16 12.82 2.64 13.33
C LEU A 16 14.17 2.90 12.63
N ALA A 17 15.24 2.27 13.10
CA ALA A 17 16.56 2.34 12.47
C ALA A 17 16.60 1.80 11.03
N SER A 18 15.73 0.84 10.68
CA SER A 18 15.67 0.27 9.31
C SER A 18 15.02 1.21 8.31
N VAL A 19 14.16 2.14 8.76
CA VAL A 19 13.46 3.11 7.91
C VAL A 19 14.01 4.54 8.05
N ARG A 20 14.84 4.82 9.07
CA ARG A 20 15.39 6.14 9.33
C ARG A 20 15.96 6.85 8.09
N PRO A 21 16.79 6.22 7.24
CA PRO A 21 17.37 6.91 6.09
C PRO A 21 16.32 7.45 5.11
N VAL A 22 15.26 6.68 4.85
CA VAL A 22 14.19 7.11 3.95
C VAL A 22 13.28 8.15 4.60
N LEU A 23 13.00 8.04 5.90
CA LEU A 23 12.26 9.07 6.64
C LEU A 23 12.99 10.42 6.63
N ASP A 24 14.31 10.43 6.84
CA ASP A 24 15.12 11.64 6.79
C ASP A 24 15.13 12.25 5.38
N ARG A 25 15.16 11.41 4.33
CA ARG A 25 15.07 11.86 2.93
C ARG A 25 13.71 12.49 2.64
N LEU A 26 12.61 11.84 3.03
CA LEU A 26 11.25 12.37 2.86
C LEU A 26 11.08 13.70 3.59
N ALA A 27 11.53 13.80 4.84
CA ALA A 27 11.51 15.05 5.58
C ALA A 27 12.34 16.15 4.88
N SER A 28 13.50 15.81 4.32
CA SER A 28 14.31 16.75 3.54
C SER A 28 13.61 17.23 2.27
N LEU A 29 12.93 16.34 1.55
CA LEU A 29 12.17 16.67 0.33
C LEU A 29 11.04 17.65 0.65
N VAL A 30 10.20 17.31 1.64
CA VAL A 30 9.09 18.16 2.08
C VAL A 30 9.59 19.54 2.52
N ASN A 31 10.64 19.60 3.34
CA ASN A 31 11.21 20.88 3.79
C ASN A 31 11.81 21.74 2.66
N THR A 32 12.26 21.11 1.57
CA THR A 32 12.86 21.82 0.42
C THR A 32 11.79 22.30 -0.57
N HIS A 33 10.64 21.65 -0.59
CA HIS A 33 9.52 21.89 -1.51
C HIS A 33 8.23 22.19 -0.73
N ASP A 34 8.30 23.06 0.27
CA ASP A 34 7.20 23.38 1.20
C ASP A 34 5.98 24.07 0.53
N GLU A 35 6.16 24.58 -0.69
CA GLU A 35 5.05 25.07 -1.52
C GLU A 35 4.23 23.95 -2.16
N ASP A 36 4.81 22.75 -2.33
CA ASP A 36 4.22 21.64 -3.09
C ASP A 36 3.95 20.40 -2.26
N ALA A 37 4.67 20.19 -1.15
CA ALA A 37 4.54 19.03 -0.30
C ALA A 37 4.44 19.41 1.19
N GLU A 38 3.68 18.63 1.93
CA GLU A 38 3.48 18.78 3.36
C GLU A 38 3.54 17.41 4.06
N THR A 39 4.15 17.37 5.24
CA THR A 39 4.17 16.18 6.09
C THR A 39 2.88 16.13 6.90
N ILE A 40 2.19 14.98 6.87
CA ILE A 40 1.17 14.67 7.88
C ILE A 40 1.90 14.24 9.15
N LEU A 41 1.65 14.95 10.25
CA LEU A 41 2.39 14.75 11.49
C LEU A 41 2.07 13.39 12.13
N GLY A 42 3.09 12.73 12.66
CA GLY A 42 2.95 11.48 13.40
C GLY A 42 2.17 11.62 14.71
N LEU A 43 1.66 10.50 15.23
CA LEU A 43 0.79 10.43 16.42
C LEU A 43 1.45 10.94 17.70
N ALA A 44 2.78 10.94 17.79
CA ALA A 44 3.49 11.48 18.94
C ALA A 44 3.38 13.01 19.05
N VAL A 45 3.00 13.69 17.96
CA VAL A 45 3.03 15.16 17.84
C VAL A 45 1.65 15.75 17.57
N THR A 46 0.69 14.97 17.05
CA THR A 46 -0.68 15.41 16.79
C THR A 46 -1.66 15.01 17.89
N GLU A 47 -2.66 15.86 18.17
CA GLU A 47 -3.81 15.53 19.03
C GLU A 47 -5.04 15.12 18.19
N GLU A 48 -4.89 14.98 16.86
CA GLU A 48 -5.97 14.63 15.95
C GLU A 48 -6.46 13.19 16.17
N GLU A 49 -7.79 13.01 16.20
CA GLU A 49 -8.40 11.68 16.31
C GLU A 49 -8.25 10.96 14.96
N VAL A 50 -7.42 9.91 14.92
CA VAL A 50 -7.39 8.96 13.81
C VAL A 50 -8.55 7.97 13.90
N ALA A 51 -9.06 7.50 12.77
CA ALA A 51 -10.11 6.48 12.70
C ALA A 51 -9.61 5.11 13.15
N ALA A 52 -8.32 4.80 12.94
CA ALA A 52 -7.69 3.63 13.52
C ALA A 52 -6.23 3.84 13.90
N ASP A 53 -5.86 3.30 15.08
CA ASP A 53 -4.46 3.17 15.50
C ASP A 53 -3.67 2.35 14.47
N PRO A 54 -2.39 2.66 14.20
CA PRO A 54 -1.54 1.79 13.39
C PRO A 54 -1.38 0.41 14.07
N PRO A 55 -1.10 -0.65 13.30
CA PRO A 55 -0.70 -1.94 13.84
C PRO A 55 0.46 -1.74 14.83
N PRO A 56 0.52 -2.50 15.95
CA PRO A 56 1.58 -2.36 16.94
C PRO A 56 2.99 -2.45 16.35
N ALA A 57 3.16 -3.26 15.29
CA ALA A 57 4.42 -3.39 14.60
C ALA A 57 4.90 -2.09 13.93
N LEU A 58 4.01 -1.14 13.63
CA LEU A 58 4.30 0.13 12.96
C LEU A 58 4.29 1.35 13.90
N GLU A 59 4.00 1.16 15.19
CA GLU A 59 3.81 2.25 16.18
C GLU A 59 4.94 3.30 16.12
N GLN A 60 6.20 2.86 16.17
CA GLN A 60 7.35 3.77 16.14
C GLN A 60 7.46 4.62 14.87
N ILE A 61 6.97 4.11 13.74
CA ILE A 61 7.03 4.81 12.45
C ILE A 61 5.84 5.78 12.38
N GLY A 62 4.63 5.31 12.73
CA GLY A 62 3.42 6.13 12.77
C GLY A 62 3.47 7.27 13.79
N ASP A 63 4.28 7.12 14.84
CA ASP A 63 4.58 8.17 15.82
C ASP A 63 5.36 9.34 15.21
N GLU A 64 6.22 9.08 14.23
CA GLU A 64 7.07 10.11 13.62
C GLU A 64 6.50 10.68 12.32
N LEU A 65 5.87 9.84 11.49
CA LEU A 65 5.33 10.21 10.20
C LEU A 65 3.89 9.70 10.10
N GLY A 66 2.94 10.61 9.94
CA GLY A 66 1.56 10.28 9.63
C GLY A 66 1.30 10.06 8.14
N GLY A 67 2.17 10.58 7.27
CA GLY A 67 1.99 10.52 5.82
C GLY A 67 2.55 11.75 5.10
N ILE A 68 2.27 11.87 3.81
CA ILE A 68 2.70 12.99 2.96
C ILE A 68 1.54 13.43 2.07
N ARG A 69 1.27 14.73 2.09
CA ARG A 69 0.39 15.41 1.13
C ARG A 69 1.23 16.07 0.06
N VAL A 70 0.78 15.98 -1.19
CA VAL A 70 1.33 16.73 -2.31
C VAL A 70 0.20 17.57 -2.88
N ARG A 71 0.34 18.90 -2.85
CA ARG A 71 -0.70 19.83 -3.32
C ARG A 71 -2.10 19.58 -2.72
N GLY A 72 -2.15 19.15 -1.46
CA GLY A 72 -3.38 18.84 -0.74
C GLY A 72 -3.93 17.42 -0.95
N LEU A 73 -3.34 16.63 -1.83
CA LEU A 73 -3.69 15.22 -2.04
C LEU A 73 -2.84 14.34 -1.14
N THR A 74 -3.48 13.45 -0.37
CA THR A 74 -2.77 12.46 0.46
C THR A 74 -2.20 11.36 -0.43
N MET A 75 -0.88 11.38 -0.62
CA MET A 75 -0.18 10.44 -1.51
C MET A 75 0.50 9.30 -0.74
N LEU A 76 0.74 9.48 0.54
CA LEU A 76 1.20 8.45 1.48
C LEU A 76 0.44 8.65 2.78
N THR A 77 -0.07 7.56 3.35
CA THR A 77 -0.63 7.55 4.69
C THR A 77 -0.01 6.44 5.55
N LEU A 78 0.26 6.80 6.81
CA LEU A 78 0.60 5.90 7.91
C LEU A 78 -0.34 6.14 9.11
N GLN A 79 -1.47 6.82 8.85
CA GLN A 79 -2.53 7.11 9.80
C GLN A 79 -3.88 6.96 9.08
N ILE A 80 -4.73 6.09 9.60
CA ILE A 80 -6.05 5.87 8.98
C ILE A 80 -6.98 6.97 9.47
N GLU A 81 -7.30 7.95 8.61
CA GLU A 81 -8.29 9.00 8.90
C GLU A 81 -9.73 8.52 8.69
N ASP A 82 -9.95 7.62 7.71
CA ASP A 82 -11.21 6.94 7.44
C ASP A 82 -10.89 5.55 6.84
N ARG A 83 -11.80 4.58 7.01
CA ARG A 83 -11.65 3.24 6.43
C ARG A 83 -12.89 2.88 5.64
N THR A 84 -12.74 2.71 4.34
CA THR A 84 -13.78 2.08 3.52
C THR A 84 -13.62 0.57 3.57
N ASP A 85 -14.73 -0.16 3.64
CA ASP A 85 -14.76 -1.64 3.56
C ASP A 85 -15.17 -2.11 2.15
N VAL A 86 -15.26 -1.20 1.18
CA VAL A 86 -15.79 -1.43 -0.17
C VAL A 86 -14.92 -0.74 -1.22
N GLY A 87 -14.87 -1.27 -2.45
CA GLY A 87 -14.04 -0.74 -3.53
C GLY A 87 -12.75 -1.56 -3.69
N PRO A 88 -11.55 -0.97 -3.63
CA PRO A 88 -10.29 -1.70 -3.84
C PRO A 88 -10.05 -2.81 -2.81
N TYR A 89 -10.76 -2.79 -1.68
CA TYR A 89 -10.64 -3.82 -0.64
C TYR A 89 -11.61 -4.99 -0.77
N THR A 90 -12.44 -5.04 -1.83
CA THR A 90 -13.54 -6.01 -1.96
C THR A 90 -13.10 -7.46 -1.78
N LEU A 91 -11.91 -7.83 -2.27
CA LEU A 91 -11.36 -9.19 -2.19
C LEU A 91 -10.39 -9.38 -1.02
N LEU A 92 -10.13 -8.33 -0.23
CA LEU A 92 -9.27 -8.43 0.93
C LEU A 92 -10.02 -9.12 2.08
N GLY A 93 -9.27 -9.90 2.87
CA GLY A 93 -9.82 -10.59 4.04
C GLY A 93 -10.12 -9.64 5.19
N ALA A 94 -9.86 -10.12 6.42
CA ALA A 94 -10.11 -9.33 7.61
C ALA A 94 -9.40 -7.96 7.53
N ALA A 95 -10.06 -6.92 8.01
CA ALA A 95 -9.52 -5.56 8.07
C ALA A 95 -8.19 -5.49 8.88
N THR A 96 -7.90 -6.48 9.72
CA THR A 96 -6.64 -6.56 10.47
C THR A 96 -5.51 -7.30 9.74
N SER A 97 -5.76 -7.79 8.52
CA SER A 97 -4.80 -8.52 7.68
C SER A 97 -4.04 -7.62 6.70
N PHE A 98 -4.40 -6.35 6.62
CA PHE A 98 -3.71 -5.38 5.77
C PHE A 98 -3.77 -3.98 6.39
N TYR A 99 -2.84 -3.14 5.98
CA TYR A 99 -2.77 -1.74 6.38
C TYR A 99 -2.66 -0.83 5.14
N PRO A 100 -3.59 0.11 4.92
CA PRO A 100 -3.55 0.99 3.76
C PRO A 100 -2.41 2.00 3.86
N LEU A 101 -1.72 2.23 2.75
CA LEU A 101 -0.64 3.20 2.57
C LEU A 101 -1.01 4.32 1.58
N TYR A 102 -2.04 4.08 0.75
CA TYR A 102 -2.64 5.02 -0.18
C TYR A 102 -4.03 4.48 -0.56
N GLU A 103 -5.02 5.36 -0.74
CA GLU A 103 -6.39 4.97 -1.07
C GLU A 103 -7.09 6.05 -1.90
N THR A 104 -7.79 5.61 -2.94
CA THR A 104 -8.83 6.34 -3.66
C THR A 104 -10.09 5.47 -3.71
N PRO A 105 -11.23 5.99 -4.19
CA PRO A 105 -12.44 5.17 -4.36
C PRO A 105 -12.27 3.93 -5.27
N GLU A 106 -11.25 3.92 -6.13
CA GLU A 106 -11.06 2.92 -7.19
C GLU A 106 -9.77 2.12 -7.04
N ALA A 107 -8.80 2.60 -6.25
CA ALA A 107 -7.51 1.96 -6.11
C ALA A 107 -6.93 2.11 -4.70
N ALA A 108 -6.01 1.22 -4.33
CA ALA A 108 -5.30 1.31 -3.06
C ALA A 108 -3.90 0.73 -3.14
N VAL A 109 -3.03 1.15 -2.22
CA VAL A 109 -1.79 0.46 -1.89
C VAL A 109 -1.87 -0.03 -0.46
N VAL A 110 -1.61 -1.30 -0.24
CA VAL A 110 -1.74 -1.95 1.07
C VAL A 110 -0.47 -2.68 1.47
N LEU A 111 -0.12 -2.60 2.74
CA LEU A 111 0.86 -3.45 3.40
C LEU A 111 0.17 -4.70 3.91
N ALA A 112 0.62 -5.87 3.47
CA ALA A 112 0.13 -7.15 3.98
C ALA A 112 0.61 -7.37 5.42
N LEU A 113 -0.29 -7.87 6.27
CA LEU A 113 -0.01 -8.30 7.63
C LEU A 113 -0.33 -9.79 7.74
N ASP A 114 0.58 -10.56 8.33
CA ASP A 114 0.28 -11.96 8.65
C ASP A 114 -0.58 -12.09 9.92
N GLU A 115 -0.87 -13.32 10.32
CA GLU A 115 -1.72 -13.63 11.48
C GLU A 115 -1.20 -13.08 12.80
N ASP A 116 0.12 -12.86 12.90
CA ASP A 116 0.80 -12.31 14.08
C ASP A 116 0.86 -10.77 14.03
N GLY A 117 0.52 -10.18 12.88
CA GLY A 117 0.57 -8.73 12.62
C GLY A 117 1.90 -8.27 12.06
N THR A 118 2.74 -9.19 11.58
CA THR A 118 4.07 -8.88 11.06
C THR A 118 3.92 -8.20 9.69
N PRO A 119 4.49 -6.99 9.51
CA PRO A 119 4.52 -6.33 8.22
C PRO A 119 5.26 -7.15 7.16
N GLY A 120 4.61 -7.32 6.01
CA GLY A 120 5.15 -8.08 4.88
C GLY A 120 5.28 -7.23 3.62
N ALA A 121 5.01 -7.86 2.48
CA ALA A 121 5.01 -7.25 1.17
C ALA A 121 3.95 -6.16 1.02
N VAL A 122 4.20 -5.23 0.11
CA VAL A 122 3.28 -4.15 -0.26
C VAL A 122 2.68 -4.45 -1.62
N TYR A 123 1.36 -4.28 -1.75
CA TYR A 123 0.60 -4.52 -2.96
C TYR A 123 -0.17 -3.28 -3.39
N GLY A 124 -0.19 -2.99 -4.68
CA GLY A 124 -1.18 -2.10 -5.27
C GLY A 124 -2.37 -2.90 -5.80
N ILE A 125 -3.53 -2.24 -5.79
CA ILE A 125 -4.82 -2.77 -6.22
C ILE A 125 -5.46 -1.71 -7.10
N GLY A 126 -5.65 -2.02 -8.37
CA GLY A 126 -6.36 -1.16 -9.33
C GLY A 126 -7.84 -1.54 -9.48
N GLU A 127 -8.48 -0.99 -10.51
CA GLU A 127 -9.90 -1.22 -10.81
C GLU A 127 -10.26 -2.69 -11.06
N ASP A 128 -9.32 -3.47 -11.58
CA ASP A 128 -9.50 -4.89 -11.89
C ASP A 128 -9.34 -5.82 -10.68
N LEU A 129 -9.07 -5.24 -9.51
CA LEU A 129 -8.86 -5.94 -8.23
C LEU A 129 -7.69 -6.93 -8.24
N ALA A 130 -6.81 -6.89 -9.25
CA ALA A 130 -5.60 -7.67 -9.25
C ALA A 130 -4.59 -7.12 -8.25
N LEU A 131 -3.80 -8.02 -7.65
CA LEU A 131 -2.74 -7.66 -6.73
C LEU A 131 -1.44 -7.51 -7.49
N GLN A 132 -0.89 -6.30 -7.46
CA GLN A 132 0.39 -5.95 -8.06
C GLN A 132 1.44 -5.82 -6.95
N LEU A 133 2.46 -6.67 -6.96
CA LEU A 133 3.53 -6.65 -5.95
C LEU A 133 4.36 -5.37 -6.09
N ALA A 134 4.08 -4.37 -5.26
CA ALA A 134 4.69 -3.04 -5.31
C ALA A 134 6.05 -2.98 -4.61
N ALA A 135 6.23 -3.71 -3.52
CA ALA A 135 7.51 -3.80 -2.83
C ALA A 135 7.61 -5.03 -1.94
N GLU A 136 8.85 -5.39 -1.59
CA GLU A 136 9.12 -6.55 -0.75
C GLU A 136 8.73 -6.35 0.71
N ASP A 137 8.79 -5.10 1.16
CA ASP A 137 8.52 -4.65 2.51
C ASP A 137 8.23 -3.14 2.54
N LEU A 138 7.79 -2.64 3.70
CA LEU A 138 7.50 -1.22 3.90
C LEU A 138 8.73 -0.30 3.65
N PRO A 139 9.95 -0.58 4.15
CA PRO A 139 11.13 0.24 3.82
C PRO A 139 11.36 0.38 2.32
N SER A 140 11.26 -0.72 1.57
CA SER A 140 11.44 -0.71 0.11
C SER A 140 10.35 0.09 -0.59
N TYR A 141 9.10 0.01 -0.12
CA TYR A 141 8.02 0.84 -0.65
C TYR A 141 8.26 2.33 -0.39
N LEU A 142 8.62 2.70 0.85
CA LEU A 142 8.90 4.10 1.19
C LEU A 142 10.05 4.67 0.36
N GLU A 143 11.06 3.87 0.03
CA GLU A 143 12.17 4.29 -0.84
C GLU A 143 11.69 4.54 -2.27
N ARG A 144 10.85 3.64 -2.83
CA ARG A 144 10.21 3.87 -4.14
C ARG A 144 9.36 5.15 -4.13
N PHE A 145 8.57 5.35 -3.08
CA PHE A 145 7.77 6.55 -2.91
C PHE A 145 8.65 7.81 -2.84
N ALA A 146 9.75 7.79 -2.08
CA ALA A 146 10.68 8.91 -1.98
C ALA A 146 11.33 9.26 -3.31
N VAL A 147 11.69 8.26 -4.12
CA VAL A 147 12.23 8.46 -5.48
C VAL A 147 11.20 9.11 -6.39
N ALA A 148 9.96 8.61 -6.40
CA ALA A 148 8.89 9.19 -7.20
C ALA A 148 8.54 10.61 -6.76
N LEU A 149 8.45 10.85 -5.45
CA LEU A 149 8.20 12.17 -4.88
C LEU A 149 9.30 13.16 -5.29
N GLU A 150 10.57 12.77 -5.23
CA GLU A 150 11.68 13.63 -5.65
C GLU A 150 11.59 14.00 -7.14
N ALA A 151 11.26 13.05 -8.01
CA ALA A 151 11.06 13.31 -9.44
C ALA A 151 9.89 14.27 -9.68
N THR A 152 8.73 13.99 -9.08
CA THR A 152 7.54 14.85 -9.15
C THR A 152 7.83 16.27 -8.69
N LEU A 153 8.45 16.45 -7.52
CA LEU A 153 8.75 17.76 -6.96
C LEU A 153 9.80 18.53 -7.79
N ALA A 154 10.78 17.84 -8.36
CA ALA A 154 11.75 18.45 -9.26
C ALA A 154 11.09 18.97 -10.55
N GLU A 155 10.16 18.22 -11.12
CA GLU A 155 9.42 18.63 -12.31
C GLU A 155 8.44 19.77 -12.03
N LEU A 156 7.71 19.72 -10.91
CA LEU A 156 6.86 20.82 -10.47
C LEU A 156 7.68 22.09 -10.24
N ALA A 157 8.86 22.00 -9.63
CA ALA A 157 9.75 23.14 -9.45
C ALA A 157 10.24 23.72 -10.79
N ALA A 158 10.51 22.86 -11.79
CA ALA A 158 10.95 23.29 -13.12
C ALA A 158 9.87 24.06 -13.90
N ARG A 159 8.58 23.84 -13.60
CA ARG A 159 7.45 24.61 -14.18
C ARG A 159 7.39 26.07 -13.70
N GLY A 160 8.10 26.41 -12.63
CA GLY A 160 8.08 27.74 -12.03
C GLY A 160 6.95 27.91 -10.99
N PRO A 161 6.84 29.10 -10.37
CA PRO A 161 5.86 29.36 -9.32
C PRO A 161 4.43 29.32 -9.87
N ALA A 162 3.47 28.89 -9.03
CA ALA A 162 2.04 28.81 -9.31
C ALA A 162 1.34 30.17 -9.63
N ALA A 163 2.11 31.21 -9.92
CA ALA A 163 1.60 32.50 -10.41
C ALA A 163 1.45 32.52 -11.94
N GLU A 164 2.09 31.60 -12.67
CA GLU A 164 1.96 31.44 -14.13
C GLU A 164 0.94 30.36 -14.53
N ASP A 165 0.80 29.30 -13.72
CA ASP A 165 -0.27 28.30 -13.81
C ASP A 165 -1.42 28.67 -12.85
N SER A 166 -2.68 28.36 -13.20
CA SER A 166 -3.74 28.39 -12.19
C SER A 166 -3.45 27.31 -11.12
N ALA A 167 -3.74 27.59 -9.84
CA ALA A 167 -3.45 26.64 -8.75
C ALA A 167 -3.99 25.23 -9.04
N SER A 168 -5.14 25.12 -9.70
CA SER A 168 -5.74 23.86 -10.14
C SER A 168 -4.89 23.10 -11.17
N GLU A 169 -4.24 23.78 -12.11
CA GLU A 169 -3.39 23.11 -13.11
C GLU A 169 -2.13 22.50 -12.47
N ARG A 170 -1.61 23.13 -11.41
CA ARG A 170 -0.46 22.59 -10.66
C ARG A 170 -0.86 21.39 -9.79
N ASP A 171 -2.05 21.43 -9.21
CA ASP A 171 -2.59 20.33 -8.41
C ASP A 171 -2.83 19.09 -9.31
N GLU A 172 -3.46 19.28 -10.46
CA GLU A 172 -3.63 18.22 -11.49
C GLU A 172 -2.28 17.70 -12.01
N ALA A 173 -1.29 18.58 -12.20
CA ALA A 173 0.04 18.17 -12.60
C ALA A 173 0.75 17.31 -11.55
N ALA A 174 0.57 17.62 -10.26
CA ALA A 174 1.17 16.84 -9.19
C ALA A 174 0.60 15.42 -9.12
N GLU A 175 -0.73 15.29 -9.30
CA GLU A 175 -1.40 14.00 -9.40
C GLU A 175 -0.87 13.18 -10.59
N GLN A 176 -0.89 13.75 -11.79
CA GLN A 176 -0.41 13.09 -13.00
C GLN A 176 1.05 12.65 -12.91
N LEU A 177 1.92 13.47 -12.29
CA LEU A 177 3.33 13.13 -12.11
C LEU A 177 3.52 11.99 -11.09
N MET A 178 2.74 11.96 -10.00
CA MET A 178 2.77 10.82 -9.07
C MET A 178 2.23 9.55 -9.72
N ASP A 179 1.22 9.65 -10.58
CA ASP A 179 0.75 8.53 -11.39
C ASP A 179 1.85 8.02 -12.32
N GLU A 180 2.48 8.92 -13.06
CA GLU A 180 3.58 8.58 -13.98
C GLU A 180 4.77 7.94 -13.27
N HIS A 181 5.21 8.52 -12.14
CA HIS A 181 6.44 8.10 -11.45
C HIS A 181 6.23 6.94 -10.47
N LEU A 182 4.99 6.61 -10.10
CA LEU A 182 4.71 5.56 -9.12
C LEU A 182 3.42 4.78 -9.39
N PHE A 183 2.26 5.45 -9.34
CA PHE A 183 0.99 4.75 -9.18
C PHE A 183 0.58 3.95 -10.42
N ALA A 184 0.85 4.43 -11.63
CA ALA A 184 0.49 3.71 -12.85
C ALA A 184 1.19 2.35 -12.96
N GLU A 185 2.40 2.21 -12.42
CA GLU A 185 3.11 0.93 -12.38
C GLU A 185 2.55 0.03 -11.27
N ILE A 186 2.44 0.55 -10.04
CA ILE A 186 2.08 -0.28 -8.89
C ILE A 186 0.58 -0.59 -8.81
N LEU A 187 -0.29 0.17 -9.45
CA LEU A 187 -1.73 -0.08 -9.52
C LEU A 187 -2.12 -0.84 -10.81
N GLY A 188 -1.16 -1.21 -11.66
CA GLY A 188 -1.42 -1.99 -12.87
C GLY A 188 -2.15 -1.20 -13.98
N MET A 189 -2.09 0.14 -13.96
CA MET A 189 -2.75 1.01 -14.95
C MET A 189 -1.96 1.17 -16.27
N SER A 190 -0.73 0.64 -16.32
CA SER A 190 0.14 0.75 -17.48
C SER A 190 -0.27 -0.21 -18.60
N GLU A 191 -0.71 0.31 -19.75
CA GLU A 191 -1.13 -0.51 -20.91
C GLU A 191 -0.01 -1.41 -21.46
N ASP A 192 1.25 -1.00 -21.32
CA ASP A 192 2.45 -1.72 -21.75
C ASP A 192 3.08 -2.57 -20.62
N SER A 193 2.30 -2.95 -19.61
CA SER A 193 2.79 -3.71 -18.47
C SER A 193 3.34 -5.08 -18.88
N ASP A 194 4.67 -5.24 -18.84
CA ASP A 194 5.38 -6.52 -18.91
C ASP A 194 5.30 -7.30 -17.55
N ALA A 195 4.26 -7.04 -16.74
CA ALA A 195 4.08 -7.69 -15.45
C ALA A 195 4.09 -9.21 -15.61
N THR A 196 4.86 -9.87 -14.74
CA THR A 196 4.89 -11.32 -14.72
C THR A 196 3.69 -11.82 -13.93
N ASP A 197 2.72 -12.40 -14.63
CA ASP A 197 1.57 -13.06 -14.02
C ASP A 197 2.02 -14.28 -13.20
N VAL A 198 1.65 -14.27 -11.93
CA VAL A 198 1.83 -15.38 -11.01
C VAL A 198 0.52 -16.17 -10.97
N PRO A 199 0.50 -17.41 -11.46
CA PRO A 199 -0.74 -18.15 -11.59
C PRO A 199 -1.27 -18.57 -10.22
N LEU A 200 -2.60 -18.52 -10.08
CA LEU A 200 -3.31 -19.19 -9.00
C LEU A 200 -3.32 -20.71 -9.27
N GLN A 201 -2.91 -21.47 -8.26
CA GLN A 201 -2.72 -22.92 -8.33
C GLN A 201 -3.69 -23.64 -7.39
N ASP A 202 -4.02 -24.88 -7.73
CA ASP A 202 -4.68 -25.81 -6.79
C ASP A 202 -3.78 -25.97 -5.55
N PRO A 203 -4.27 -25.70 -4.33
CA PRO A 203 -3.51 -25.85 -3.10
C PRO A 203 -2.87 -27.23 -2.95
N ALA A 204 -3.56 -28.30 -3.37
CA ALA A 204 -3.05 -29.67 -3.31
C ALA A 204 -1.87 -29.94 -4.26
N ALA A 205 -1.77 -29.17 -5.35
CA ALA A 205 -0.71 -29.28 -6.34
C ALA A 205 0.46 -28.29 -6.12
N SER A 206 0.23 -27.23 -5.33
CA SER A 206 1.19 -26.13 -5.09
C SER A 206 2.48 -26.55 -4.38
N GLY A 207 2.41 -27.61 -3.56
CA GLY A 207 3.53 -28.02 -2.70
C GLY A 207 3.80 -27.07 -1.52
N ILE A 208 2.92 -26.11 -1.25
CA ILE A 208 3.02 -25.17 -0.14
C ILE A 208 2.37 -25.80 1.09
N SER A 209 3.10 -25.80 2.20
CA SER A 209 2.61 -26.30 3.49
C SER A 209 1.99 -25.17 4.33
N GLY A 210 1.06 -25.51 5.23
CA GLY A 210 0.50 -24.54 6.17
C GLY A 210 -0.61 -23.66 5.59
N LEU A 211 -1.11 -23.97 4.39
CA LEU A 211 -2.27 -23.29 3.82
C LEU A 211 -3.53 -23.55 4.66
N PRO A 212 -4.47 -22.59 4.72
CA PRO A 212 -5.79 -22.81 5.30
C PRO A 212 -6.48 -24.04 4.69
N ALA A 213 -7.19 -24.80 5.53
CA ALA A 213 -7.79 -26.07 5.11
C ALA A 213 -8.88 -25.91 4.03
N ASP A 214 -9.46 -24.72 3.94
CA ASP A 214 -10.50 -24.27 3.04
C ASP A 214 -9.98 -23.40 1.87
N ALA A 215 -8.66 -23.35 1.67
CA ALA A 215 -8.08 -22.67 0.52
C ALA A 215 -8.61 -23.25 -0.80
N LEU A 216 -9.09 -22.36 -1.67
CA LEU A 216 -9.59 -22.68 -3.00
C LEU A 216 -8.48 -22.58 -4.06
N ALA A 217 -7.59 -21.60 -3.89
CA ALA A 217 -6.41 -21.41 -4.72
C ALA A 217 -5.28 -20.75 -3.95
N VAL A 218 -4.07 -20.83 -4.50
CA VAL A 218 -2.88 -20.20 -3.92
C VAL A 218 -1.95 -19.62 -4.97
N ALA A 219 -1.40 -18.44 -4.70
CA ALA A 219 -0.30 -17.84 -5.46
C ALA A 219 0.98 -17.79 -4.60
N ASP A 220 2.12 -18.13 -5.19
CA ASP A 220 3.44 -18.10 -4.53
C ASP A 220 4.34 -17.03 -5.16
N LEU A 221 4.53 -15.94 -4.42
CA LEU A 221 5.34 -14.78 -4.81
C LEU A 221 6.69 -14.75 -4.10
N ARG A 222 7.08 -15.80 -3.37
CA ARG A 222 8.35 -15.81 -2.60
C ARG A 222 9.59 -15.66 -3.48
N THR A 223 9.48 -16.00 -4.76
CA THR A 223 10.55 -15.85 -5.76
C THR A 223 10.15 -14.94 -6.92
N ALA A 224 8.96 -14.34 -6.85
CA ALA A 224 8.46 -13.45 -7.88
C ALA A 224 9.14 -12.08 -7.77
N PRO A 225 9.52 -11.46 -8.89
CA PRO A 225 10.06 -10.11 -8.89
C PRO A 225 8.99 -9.09 -8.48
N VAL A 226 9.43 -7.95 -7.93
CA VAL A 226 8.59 -6.77 -7.80
C VAL A 226 8.01 -6.41 -9.18
N GLY A 227 6.74 -6.02 -9.23
CA GLY A 227 5.97 -5.86 -10.47
C GLY A 227 5.27 -7.13 -10.95
N SER A 228 5.36 -8.24 -10.22
CA SER A 228 4.51 -9.40 -10.48
C SER A 228 3.05 -9.15 -10.13
N ARG A 229 2.16 -9.74 -10.91
CA ARG A 229 0.71 -9.60 -10.81
C ARG A 229 0.05 -10.92 -10.40
N VAL A 230 -0.98 -10.85 -9.57
CA VAL A 230 -1.89 -11.96 -9.28
C VAL A 230 -3.31 -11.52 -9.61
N ASP A 231 -3.91 -12.15 -10.62
CA ASP A 231 -5.32 -11.93 -10.94
C ASP A 231 -6.19 -12.79 -10.02
N LEU A 232 -6.92 -12.14 -9.12
CA LEU A 232 -7.76 -12.81 -8.12
C LEU A 232 -9.12 -13.25 -8.67
N ILE A 233 -9.55 -12.71 -9.81
CA ILE A 233 -10.90 -12.97 -10.37
C ILE A 233 -10.86 -14.13 -11.37
N GLU A 234 -9.72 -14.37 -12.02
CA GLU A 234 -9.59 -15.44 -13.02
C GLU A 234 -9.61 -16.87 -12.45
N VAL A 235 -9.62 -17.05 -11.12
CA VAL A 235 -9.73 -18.38 -10.51
C VAL A 235 -11.14 -18.94 -10.63
N GLU A 236 -11.25 -20.17 -11.14
CA GLU A 236 -12.50 -20.91 -11.14
C GLU A 236 -12.85 -21.37 -9.71
N VAL A 237 -13.59 -20.53 -8.97
CA VAL A 237 -14.09 -20.83 -7.63
C VAL A 237 -15.58 -21.21 -7.63
N PRO A 238 -16.03 -22.04 -6.68
CA PRO A 238 -17.46 -22.24 -6.47
C PRO A 238 -18.11 -20.97 -5.92
N GLY A 239 -19.18 -20.48 -6.58
CA GLY A 239 -19.97 -19.34 -6.07
C GLY A 239 -19.71 -18.04 -6.84
N ASP A 240 -19.95 -16.91 -6.17
CA ASP A 240 -19.62 -15.58 -6.70
C ASP A 240 -18.13 -15.28 -6.39
N PRO A 241 -17.28 -15.00 -7.39
CA PRO A 241 -15.88 -14.62 -7.16
C PRO A 241 -15.72 -13.41 -6.22
N LEU A 242 -16.70 -12.50 -6.18
CA LEU A 242 -16.67 -11.32 -5.29
C LEU A 242 -16.97 -11.65 -3.83
N GLU A 243 -17.41 -12.87 -3.52
CA GLU A 243 -17.53 -13.37 -2.15
C GLU A 243 -16.23 -14.02 -1.66
N THR A 244 -15.20 -14.13 -2.50
CA THR A 244 -13.89 -14.65 -2.09
C THR A 244 -13.09 -13.62 -1.32
N HIS A 245 -12.15 -14.11 -0.50
CA HIS A 245 -11.24 -13.26 0.24
C HIS A 245 -9.83 -13.84 0.28
N VAL A 246 -8.83 -12.96 0.38
CA VAL A 246 -7.43 -13.36 0.48
C VAL A 246 -6.95 -13.46 1.92
N VAL A 247 -6.08 -14.45 2.17
CA VAL A 247 -5.28 -14.59 3.38
C VAL A 247 -3.80 -14.61 3.02
N TRP A 248 -3.04 -13.84 3.78
CA TRP A 248 -1.60 -13.68 3.62
C TRP A 248 -0.84 -14.66 4.51
N SER A 249 0.24 -15.21 3.99
CA SER A 249 1.25 -15.93 4.77
C SER A 249 2.64 -15.64 4.20
N GLU A 250 3.69 -16.11 4.89
CA GLU A 250 5.08 -15.92 4.46
C GLU A 250 5.39 -14.43 4.20
N ARG A 251 5.02 -13.56 5.15
CA ARG A 251 5.16 -12.08 5.04
C ARG A 251 4.45 -11.51 3.81
N GLY A 252 3.23 -11.98 3.56
CA GLY A 252 2.43 -11.55 2.42
C GLY A 252 2.90 -12.08 1.07
N ARG A 253 3.89 -12.98 1.01
CA ARG A 253 4.39 -13.54 -0.26
C ARG A 253 3.68 -14.82 -0.69
N VAL A 254 2.84 -15.38 0.16
CA VAL A 254 1.92 -16.46 -0.23
C VAL A 254 0.51 -15.97 0.00
N ILE A 255 -0.30 -16.02 -1.05
CA ILE A 255 -1.68 -15.54 -1.07
C ILE A 255 -2.57 -16.76 -1.22
N ALA A 256 -3.40 -17.05 -0.23
CA ALA A 256 -4.44 -18.06 -0.32
C ALA A 256 -5.79 -17.38 -0.57
N VAL A 257 -6.55 -17.88 -1.55
CA VAL A 257 -7.92 -17.46 -1.84
C VAL A 257 -8.87 -18.39 -1.11
N LEU A 258 -9.74 -17.84 -0.26
CA LEU A 258 -10.76 -18.56 0.49
C LEU A 258 -12.15 -18.20 -0.04
N GLY A 259 -13.13 -19.09 0.17
CA GLY A 259 -14.53 -18.82 -0.15
C GLY A 259 -15.25 -18.04 0.96
N GLY A 260 -16.30 -17.29 0.58
CA GLY A 260 -17.18 -16.55 1.51
C GLY A 260 -18.33 -17.36 2.10
#